data_AF-A0A836VKK2-F1
#
_entry.id   AF-A0A836VKK2-F1
#
_cell.length_a   1.000
_cell.length_b   1.000
_cell.length_c   1.000
_cell.angle_alpha   90.00
_cell.angle_beta   90.00
_cell.angle_gamma   90.00
#
_symmetry.space_group_name_H-M   'P 1'
#
loop_
_entity.id
_entity.type
_entity.pdbx_description
1 polymer ?
#
loop_
_entity_poly.entity_id
_entity_poly.type
_entity_poly.pdbx_seq_one_letter_code
_entity_poly.pdbx_strand_id
1 'polypeptide(L)'
;MTKPAKEEKYVAQTILGVIFPVLAASIELTTGICRDTFFDPLPNIWSCLVFALIPLANAMVLYGLAHPAEKALPRLLLANGISIGVSAYFSLTFVTLLPLSMLGSLIGIGLCGLTPFFALVCACRLRTRLLKMRNKFEVSSPERLGSLGGIAGFLLLLPIGLSALTTDVALNWIENGTVEFREKGIHWLENYGSTSVLTHLAAGRRIGYYSWKSPNGLFNDWNRRSSVTPELLYRLTGRSFPQLDQPTWRTGRPLWNPFKIYTPAPRRGTEGLSLSESVIDGWADGDGMVGY
;
A
#
# COMPACT_ATOMS: atom_id res chain seq x y z
N MET A 1 -28.84 25.84 -36.32
CA MET A 1 -27.79 26.08 -35.29
C MET A 1 -27.81 24.94 -34.28
N THR A 2 -26.97 23.93 -34.49
CA THR A 2 -26.79 22.81 -33.56
C THR A 2 -25.45 22.97 -32.83
N LYS A 3 -25.52 22.83 -31.50
CA LYS A 3 -24.47 23.10 -30.49
C LYS A 3 -23.15 22.39 -30.78
N PRO A 4 -21.99 22.94 -30.35
CA PRO A 4 -20.69 22.31 -30.57
C PRO A 4 -20.49 21.11 -29.63
N ALA A 5 -20.68 19.89 -30.16
CA ALA A 5 -20.39 18.63 -29.49
C ALA A 5 -18.87 18.32 -29.48
N LYS A 6 -18.06 19.14 -28.78
CA LYS A 6 -16.59 19.00 -28.80
C LYS A 6 -15.91 18.78 -27.45
N GLU A 7 -16.58 19.00 -26.32
CA GLU A 7 -15.94 18.89 -24.99
C GLU A 7 -16.09 17.54 -24.28
N GLU A 8 -17.04 16.68 -24.68
CA GLU A 8 -17.29 15.39 -23.99
C GLU A 8 -16.21 14.32 -24.19
N LYS A 9 -15.21 14.54 -25.06
CA LYS A 9 -14.35 13.45 -25.57
C LYS A 9 -13.58 12.68 -24.50
N TYR A 10 -13.31 13.27 -23.33
CA TYR A 10 -12.45 12.67 -22.30
C TYR A 10 -12.95 12.82 -20.85
N VAL A 11 -14.19 13.28 -20.63
CA VAL A 11 -14.71 13.56 -19.27
C VAL A 11 -14.68 12.29 -18.41
N ALA A 12 -15.22 11.18 -18.92
CA ALA A 12 -15.25 9.91 -18.20
C ALA A 12 -13.84 9.38 -17.86
N GLN A 13 -12.88 9.48 -18.78
CA GLN A 13 -11.50 9.05 -18.53
C GLN A 13 -10.79 9.93 -17.50
N THR A 14 -11.10 11.23 -17.49
CA THR A 14 -10.54 12.17 -16.49
C THR A 14 -11.05 11.82 -15.10
N ILE A 15 -12.36 11.55 -14.97
CA ILE A 15 -12.96 11.16 -13.69
C ILE A 15 -12.39 9.82 -13.20
N LEU A 16 -12.46 8.78 -14.03
CA LEU A 16 -12.09 7.41 -13.63
C LEU A 16 -10.57 7.20 -13.50
N GLY A 17 -9.77 7.85 -14.34
CA GLY A 17 -8.32 7.62 -14.43
C GLY A 17 -7.48 8.62 -13.65
N VAL A 18 -8.03 9.76 -13.23
CA VAL A 18 -7.29 10.83 -12.54
C VAL A 18 -7.98 11.24 -11.25
N ILE A 19 -9.21 11.72 -11.32
CA ILE A 19 -9.90 12.31 -10.15
C ILE A 19 -10.16 11.26 -9.07
N PHE A 20 -10.75 10.11 -9.43
CA PHE A 20 -11.03 9.03 -8.48
C PHE A 20 -9.78 8.47 -7.80
N PRO A 21 -8.70 8.12 -8.53
CA PRO A 21 -7.43 7.72 -7.91
C PRO A 21 -6.89 8.76 -6.91
N VAL A 22 -6.92 10.05 -7.27
CA VAL A 22 -6.45 11.11 -6.36
C VAL A 22 -7.32 11.21 -5.12
N LEU A 23 -8.64 11.16 -5.26
CA LEU A 23 -9.57 11.19 -4.13
C LEU A 23 -9.42 9.96 -3.24
N ALA A 24 -9.36 8.76 -3.81
CA ALA A 24 -9.20 7.52 -3.05
C ALA A 24 -7.89 7.50 -2.26
N ALA A 25 -6.77 7.91 -2.87
CA ALA A 25 -5.50 8.05 -2.16
C ALA A 25 -5.57 9.10 -1.04
N SER A 26 -6.21 10.24 -1.30
CA SER A 26 -6.36 11.31 -0.29
C SER A 26 -7.21 10.86 0.90
N ILE A 27 -8.32 10.17 0.64
CA ILE A 27 -9.19 9.59 1.66
C ILE A 27 -8.41 8.55 2.47
N GLU A 28 -7.69 7.64 1.83
CA GLU A 28 -6.93 6.61 2.54
C GLU A 28 -5.79 7.21 3.38
N LEU A 29 -5.07 8.22 2.87
CA LEU A 29 -3.98 8.88 3.60
C LEU A 29 -4.46 9.66 4.82
N THR A 30 -5.70 10.15 4.81
CA THR A 30 -6.29 10.94 5.90
C THR A 30 -7.07 10.09 6.90
N THR A 31 -7.82 9.10 6.41
CA THR A 31 -8.75 8.30 7.24
C THR A 31 -8.19 6.93 7.61
N GLY A 32 -7.35 6.33 6.77
CA GLY A 32 -6.84 4.97 6.94
C GLY A 32 -7.94 3.90 6.96
N ILE A 33 -9.09 4.12 6.31
CA ILE A 33 -10.23 3.18 6.36
C ILE A 33 -9.83 1.79 5.82
N CYS A 34 -9.11 1.72 4.68
CA CYS A 34 -8.67 0.44 4.16
C CYS A 34 -7.68 -0.21 5.13
N ARG A 35 -6.65 0.53 5.57
CA ARG A 35 -5.64 0.07 6.53
C ARG A 35 -6.24 -0.52 7.80
N ASP A 36 -7.23 0.15 8.38
CA ASP A 36 -7.73 -0.16 9.71
C ASP A 36 -8.74 -1.30 9.73
N THR A 37 -9.48 -1.49 8.63
CA THR A 37 -10.59 -2.46 8.53
C THR A 37 -10.21 -3.69 7.70
N PHE A 38 -9.39 -3.54 6.66
CA PHE A 38 -9.11 -4.60 5.69
C PHE A 38 -7.63 -4.90 5.54
N PHE A 39 -6.87 -3.96 4.96
CA PHE A 39 -5.42 -4.03 4.75
C PHE A 39 -4.87 -2.66 4.37
N ASP A 40 -3.59 -2.39 4.64
CA ASP A 40 -2.94 -1.14 4.18
C ASP A 40 -2.54 -1.25 2.70
N PRO A 41 -3.14 -0.48 1.78
CA PRO A 41 -2.75 -0.46 0.37
C PRO A 41 -1.45 0.32 0.13
N LEU A 42 -1.06 1.21 1.04
CA LEU A 42 -0.01 2.21 0.85
C LEU A 42 0.97 2.23 2.05
N PRO A 43 1.52 1.08 2.49
CA PRO A 43 2.20 0.96 3.79
C PRO A 43 3.45 1.84 3.96
N ASN A 44 4.04 2.31 2.87
CA ASN A 44 5.21 3.18 2.88
C ASN A 44 5.11 4.27 1.80
N ILE A 45 6.00 5.27 1.88
CA ILE A 45 6.02 6.40 0.95
C ILE A 45 6.28 5.97 -0.51
N TRP A 46 7.02 4.88 -0.72
CA TRP A 46 7.25 4.34 -2.06
C TRP A 46 5.94 3.84 -2.68
N SER A 47 5.13 3.09 -1.94
CA SER A 47 3.80 2.66 -2.41
C SER A 47 2.93 3.87 -2.79
N CYS A 48 2.99 4.97 -2.03
CA CYS A 48 2.30 6.22 -2.35
C CYS A 48 2.79 6.84 -3.66
N LEU A 49 4.11 6.96 -3.85
CA LEU A 49 4.70 7.49 -5.07
C LEU A 49 4.33 6.64 -6.28
N VAL A 50 4.41 5.31 -6.16
CA VAL A 50 4.04 4.40 -7.24
C VAL A 50 2.55 4.50 -7.56
N PHE A 51 1.68 4.53 -6.56
CA PHE A 51 0.24 4.72 -6.78
C PHE A 51 -0.06 6.07 -7.46
N ALA A 52 0.64 7.14 -7.09
CA ALA A 52 0.50 8.46 -7.71
C ALA A 52 0.92 8.49 -9.19
N LEU A 53 1.75 7.54 -9.66
CA LEU A 53 2.06 7.41 -11.09
C LEU A 53 0.81 7.10 -11.92
N ILE A 54 -0.23 6.47 -11.36
CA ILE A 54 -1.46 6.16 -12.09
C ILE A 54 -2.16 7.44 -12.58
N PRO A 55 -2.64 8.36 -11.71
CA PRO A 55 -3.30 9.57 -12.17
C PRO A 55 -2.38 10.48 -12.99
N LEU A 56 -1.09 10.56 -12.65
CA LEU A 56 -0.12 11.36 -13.41
C LEU A 56 0.05 10.86 -14.85
N ALA A 57 0.27 9.56 -15.02
CA ALA A 57 0.43 8.96 -16.34
C ALA A 57 -0.86 9.05 -17.17
N ASN A 58 -2.03 8.80 -16.56
CA ASN A 58 -3.31 8.96 -17.24
C ASN A 58 -3.56 10.42 -17.64
N ALA A 59 -3.25 11.39 -16.79
CA ALA A 59 -3.36 12.81 -17.10
C ALA A 59 -2.43 13.22 -18.25
N MET A 60 -1.17 12.75 -18.23
CA MET A 60 -0.21 12.99 -19.31
C MET A 60 -0.72 12.44 -20.66
N VAL A 61 -1.29 11.24 -20.66
CA VAL A 61 -1.87 10.62 -21.87
C VAL A 61 -3.09 11.39 -22.36
N LEU A 62 -3.98 11.81 -21.45
CA LEU A 62 -5.14 12.63 -21.78
C LEU A 62 -4.73 13.97 -22.41
N TYR A 63 -3.75 14.64 -21.82
CA TYR A 63 -3.19 15.87 -22.36
C TYR A 63 -2.57 15.67 -23.75
N GLY A 64 -1.80 14.60 -23.94
CA GLY A 64 -1.18 14.26 -25.23
C GLY A 64 -2.18 13.84 -26.31
N LEU A 65 -3.33 13.28 -25.94
CA LEU A 65 -4.43 13.01 -26.87
C LEU A 65 -5.19 14.28 -27.27
N ALA A 66 -5.26 15.28 -26.39
CA ALA A 66 -5.84 16.59 -26.69
C ALA A 66 -4.91 17.46 -27.54
N HIS A 67 -3.60 17.34 -27.34
CA HIS A 67 -2.55 18.08 -28.06
C HIS A 67 -1.59 17.10 -28.76
N PRO A 68 -2.02 16.49 -29.88
CA PRO A 68 -1.27 15.45 -30.55
C PRO A 68 0.05 15.97 -31.14
N ALA A 69 1.17 15.39 -30.71
CA ALA A 69 2.50 15.67 -31.25
C ALA A 69 3.26 14.35 -31.52
N GLU A 70 3.91 14.24 -32.67
CA GLU A 70 4.64 13.04 -33.10
C GLU A 70 5.71 12.62 -32.09
N LYS A 71 6.56 13.57 -31.69
CA LYS A 71 7.67 13.35 -30.74
C LYS A 71 7.19 12.94 -29.34
N ALA A 72 5.92 13.20 -29.01
CA ALA A 72 5.35 12.84 -27.72
C ALA A 72 4.86 11.38 -27.67
N LEU A 73 4.46 10.79 -28.80
CA LEU A 73 3.79 9.48 -28.84
C LEU A 73 4.57 8.35 -28.13
N PRO A 74 5.90 8.18 -28.30
CA PRO A 74 6.67 7.17 -27.56
C PRO A 74 6.59 7.33 -26.05
N ARG A 75 6.66 8.57 -25.55
CA ARG A 75 6.58 8.88 -24.12
C ARG A 75 5.19 8.61 -23.56
N LEU A 76 4.15 8.95 -24.33
CA LEU A 76 2.76 8.68 -23.95
C LEU A 76 2.46 7.17 -23.89
N LEU A 77 3.03 6.38 -24.80
CA LEU A 77 2.90 4.92 -24.78
C LEU A 77 3.60 4.30 -23.57
N LEU A 78 4.80 4.78 -23.22
CA LEU A 78 5.52 4.35 -22.02
C LEU A 78 4.74 4.71 -20.75
N ALA A 79 4.27 5.96 -20.62
CA ALA A 79 3.48 6.43 -19.49
C ALA A 79 2.18 5.62 -19.34
N ASN A 80 1.45 5.41 -20.45
CA ASN A 80 0.25 4.58 -20.44
C ASN A 80 0.57 3.14 -20.00
N GLY A 81 1.68 2.56 -20.47
CA GLY A 81 2.17 1.27 -20.01
C GLY A 81 2.34 1.23 -18.50
N ILE A 82 3.09 2.19 -17.92
CA ILE A 82 3.30 2.29 -16.47
C ILE A 82 1.96 2.35 -15.73
N SER A 83 1.01 3.17 -16.20
CA SER A 83 -0.32 3.25 -15.60
C SER A 83 -1.05 1.91 -15.61
N ILE A 84 -0.97 1.14 -16.71
CA ILE A 84 -1.57 -0.20 -16.80
C ILE A 84 -0.92 -1.15 -15.80
N GLY A 85 0.42 -1.21 -15.78
CA GLY A 85 1.16 -2.11 -14.90
C GLY A 85 0.88 -1.87 -13.42
N VAL A 86 0.96 -0.61 -12.99
CA VAL A 86 0.68 -0.21 -11.60
C VAL A 86 -0.79 -0.45 -11.26
N SER A 87 -1.74 -0.05 -12.12
CA SER A 87 -3.17 -0.26 -11.84
C SER A 87 -3.55 -1.73 -11.81
N ALA A 88 -2.91 -2.57 -12.63
CA ALA A 88 -3.13 -4.02 -12.63
C ALA A 88 -2.71 -4.63 -11.30
N TYR A 89 -1.53 -4.24 -10.78
CA TYR A 89 -1.06 -4.68 -9.48
C TYR A 89 -2.02 -4.30 -8.35
N PHE A 90 -2.41 -3.03 -8.26
CA PHE A 90 -3.35 -2.60 -7.22
C PHE A 90 -4.74 -3.23 -7.39
N SER A 91 -5.22 -3.39 -8.63
CA SER A 91 -6.49 -4.09 -8.88
C SER A 91 -6.43 -5.51 -8.33
N LEU A 92 -5.31 -6.19 -8.56
CA LEU A 92 -5.07 -7.55 -8.10
C LEU A 92 -5.06 -7.65 -6.56
N THR A 93 -4.46 -6.67 -5.88
CA THR A 93 -4.53 -6.55 -4.40
C THR A 93 -5.96 -6.35 -3.91
N PHE A 94 -6.78 -5.56 -4.62
CA PHE A 94 -8.16 -5.26 -4.27
C PHE A 94 -9.19 -6.31 -4.74
N VAL A 95 -8.78 -7.37 -5.47
CA VAL A 95 -9.71 -8.41 -5.97
C VAL A 95 -10.51 -9.06 -4.82
N THR A 96 -9.87 -9.30 -3.69
CA THR A 96 -10.53 -9.89 -2.51
C THR A 96 -11.58 -8.97 -1.89
N LEU A 97 -11.40 -7.65 -2.02
CA LEU A 97 -12.37 -6.64 -1.60
C LEU A 97 -13.40 -6.31 -2.67
N LEU A 98 -13.29 -6.86 -3.89
CA LEU A 98 -14.17 -6.51 -4.99
C LEU A 98 -15.66 -6.75 -4.66
N PRO A 99 -16.09 -7.91 -4.11
CA PRO A 99 -17.50 -8.14 -3.81
C PRO A 99 -18.06 -7.13 -2.80
N LEU A 100 -17.27 -6.85 -1.75
CA LEU A 100 -17.65 -5.89 -0.72
C LEU A 100 -17.64 -4.45 -1.23
N SER A 101 -16.70 -4.10 -2.11
CA SER A 101 -16.63 -2.79 -2.76
C SER A 101 -17.79 -2.58 -3.72
N MET A 102 -18.24 -3.62 -4.42
CA MET A 102 -19.43 -3.57 -5.25
C MET A 102 -20.69 -3.32 -4.40
N LEU A 103 -20.88 -4.05 -3.29
CA LEU A 103 -22.00 -3.82 -2.37
C LEU A 103 -21.93 -2.42 -1.74
N GLY A 104 -20.75 -2.03 -1.22
CA GLY A 104 -20.53 -0.72 -0.61
C GLY A 104 -20.65 0.44 -1.60
N SER A 105 -20.58 0.19 -2.91
CA SER A 105 -20.75 1.25 -3.91
C SER A 105 -22.19 1.79 -3.94
N LEU A 106 -23.17 1.02 -3.50
CA LEU A 106 -24.57 1.45 -3.35
C LEU A 106 -24.74 2.60 -2.35
N ILE A 107 -23.83 2.70 -1.38
CA ILE A 107 -23.77 3.76 -0.37
C ILE A 107 -22.57 4.70 -0.57
N GLY A 108 -21.95 4.66 -1.75
CA GLY A 108 -20.81 5.52 -2.14
C GLY A 108 -19.45 5.10 -1.59
N ILE A 109 -19.38 4.49 -0.40
CA ILE A 109 -18.12 4.13 0.28
C ILE A 109 -17.29 3.13 -0.55
N GLY A 110 -17.95 2.17 -1.20
CA GLY A 110 -17.28 1.13 -1.99
C GLY A 110 -16.60 1.62 -3.27
N LEU A 111 -16.88 2.86 -3.70
CA LEU A 111 -16.20 3.45 -4.87
C LEU A 111 -14.69 3.59 -4.66
N CYS A 112 -14.24 3.80 -3.42
CA CYS A 112 -12.82 3.85 -3.08
C CYS A 112 -12.13 2.51 -3.37
N GLY A 113 -12.75 1.39 -2.99
CA GLY A 113 -12.23 0.04 -3.27
C GLY A 113 -12.28 -0.36 -4.74
N LEU A 114 -13.18 0.24 -5.54
CA LEU A 114 -13.28 0.03 -6.99
C LEU A 114 -12.30 0.88 -7.81
N THR A 115 -11.68 1.88 -7.18
CA THR A 115 -10.81 2.85 -7.85
C THR A 115 -9.67 2.24 -8.69
N PRO A 116 -8.88 1.25 -8.22
CA PRO A 116 -7.81 0.69 -9.04
C PRO A 116 -8.34 -0.02 -10.31
N PHE A 117 -9.53 -0.62 -10.24
CA PHE A 117 -10.17 -1.24 -11.41
C PHE A 117 -10.62 -0.20 -12.42
N PHE A 118 -11.22 0.90 -11.95
CA PHE A 118 -11.59 2.02 -12.83
C PHE A 118 -10.39 2.64 -13.52
N ALA A 119 -9.28 2.81 -12.78
CA ALA A 119 -8.04 3.30 -13.33
C ALA A 119 -7.45 2.35 -14.38
N LEU A 120 -7.48 1.03 -14.14
CA LEU A 120 -7.02 0.02 -15.09
C LEU A 120 -7.86 0.03 -16.38
N VAL A 121 -9.19 0.04 -16.26
CA VAL A 121 -10.10 0.14 -17.41
C VAL A 121 -9.85 1.43 -18.20
N CYS A 122 -9.65 2.55 -17.49
CA CYS A 122 -9.31 3.82 -18.11
C CYS A 122 -7.98 3.74 -18.89
N ALA A 123 -6.92 3.22 -18.27
CA ALA A 123 -5.61 3.08 -18.90
C ALA A 123 -5.65 2.18 -20.14
N CYS A 124 -6.39 1.07 -20.11
CA CYS A 124 -6.63 0.20 -21.26
C CYS A 124 -7.39 0.93 -22.39
N ARG A 125 -8.43 1.71 -22.05
CA ARG A 125 -9.14 2.53 -23.05
C ARG A 125 -8.24 3.59 -23.67
N LEU A 126 -7.40 4.26 -22.87
CA LEU A 126 -6.43 5.22 -23.36
C LEU A 126 -5.39 4.57 -24.29
N ARG A 127 -4.97 3.32 -24.01
CA ARG A 127 -4.10 2.54 -24.89
C ARG A 127 -4.70 2.38 -26.29
N THR A 128 -5.97 1.99 -26.38
CA THR A 128 -6.62 1.84 -27.69
C THR A 128 -6.66 3.15 -28.47
N ARG A 129 -6.82 4.31 -27.80
CA ARG A 129 -6.81 5.64 -28.42
C ARG A 129 -5.41 6.04 -28.90
N LEU A 130 -4.37 5.77 -28.12
CA LEU A 130 -2.98 5.99 -28.53
C LEU A 130 -2.59 5.13 -29.73
N LEU A 131 -3.00 3.85 -29.76
CA LEU A 131 -2.76 2.97 -30.90
C LEU A 131 -3.52 3.40 -32.16
N LYS A 132 -4.68 4.06 -32.04
CA LYS A 132 -5.35 4.69 -33.19
C LYS A 132 -4.62 5.95 -33.67
N MET A 133 -4.10 6.75 -32.75
CA MET A 133 -3.30 7.95 -33.06
C MET A 133 -2.00 7.60 -33.79
N ARG A 134 -1.40 6.43 -33.51
CA ARG A 134 -0.25 5.88 -34.23
C ARG A 134 -0.43 5.90 -35.74
N ASN A 135 -1.61 5.59 -36.28
CA ASN A 135 -1.79 5.53 -37.73
C ASN A 135 -1.54 6.89 -38.42
N LYS A 136 -1.36 7.98 -37.66
CA LYS A 136 -0.99 9.30 -38.14
C LYS A 136 0.51 9.59 -38.10
N PHE A 137 1.30 8.73 -37.45
CA PHE A 137 2.72 8.97 -37.15
C PHE A 137 3.54 7.69 -37.37
N GLU A 138 4.65 7.77 -38.10
CA GLU A 138 5.49 6.61 -38.42
C GLU A 138 6.41 6.24 -37.23
N VAL A 139 5.84 5.55 -36.23
CA VAL A 139 6.61 5.05 -35.08
C VAL A 139 6.96 3.57 -35.26
N SER A 140 8.26 3.27 -35.20
CA SER A 140 8.84 1.95 -35.51
C SER A 140 8.48 0.81 -34.53
N SER A 141 8.08 1.07 -33.27
CA SER A 141 7.78 0.00 -32.29
C SER A 141 6.88 0.43 -31.10
N PRO A 142 5.64 0.88 -31.33
CA PRO A 142 4.78 1.45 -30.29
C PRO A 142 4.26 0.42 -29.28
N GLU A 143 4.04 -0.83 -29.69
CA GLU A 143 3.52 -1.87 -28.81
C GLU A 143 4.56 -2.30 -27.78
N ARG A 144 5.82 -2.47 -28.21
CA ARG A 144 6.95 -2.80 -27.34
C ARG A 144 7.14 -1.76 -26.23
N LEU A 145 7.09 -0.47 -26.56
CA LEU A 145 7.26 0.61 -25.59
C LEU A 145 6.17 0.59 -24.51
N GLY A 146 4.93 0.38 -24.93
CA GLY A 146 3.84 0.31 -23.98
C GLY A 146 3.82 -0.97 -23.14
N SER A 147 4.28 -2.11 -23.68
CA SER A 147 4.47 -3.34 -22.91
C SER A 147 5.64 -3.22 -21.94
N LEU A 148 6.74 -2.60 -22.36
CA LEU A 148 7.89 -2.29 -21.50
C LEU A 148 7.48 -1.39 -20.34
N GLY A 149 6.69 -0.34 -20.61
CA GLY A 149 6.12 0.50 -19.55
C GLY A 149 5.24 -0.29 -18.59
N GLY A 150 4.42 -1.22 -19.09
CA GLY A 150 3.59 -2.11 -18.27
C GLY A 150 4.41 -3.00 -17.36
N ILE A 151 5.41 -3.67 -17.91
CA ILE A 151 6.34 -4.52 -17.15
C ILE A 151 7.07 -3.66 -16.11
N ALA A 152 7.62 -2.52 -16.50
CA ALA A 152 8.31 -1.61 -15.58
C ALA A 152 7.40 -1.13 -14.44
N GLY A 153 6.16 -0.72 -14.75
CA GLY A 153 5.19 -0.28 -13.76
C GLY A 153 4.79 -1.38 -12.78
N PHE A 154 4.61 -2.62 -13.27
CA PHE A 154 4.31 -3.77 -12.41
C PHE A 154 5.51 -4.15 -11.53
N LEU A 155 6.72 -4.18 -12.11
CA LEU A 155 7.96 -4.51 -11.39
C LEU A 155 8.34 -3.46 -10.35
N LEU A 156 7.93 -2.19 -10.52
CA LEU A 156 8.18 -1.11 -9.55
C LEU A 156 7.62 -1.41 -8.15
N LEU A 157 6.63 -2.31 -8.06
CA LEU A 157 5.99 -2.72 -6.81
C LEU A 157 6.57 -4.03 -6.24
N LEU A 158 7.41 -4.74 -6.99
CA LEU A 158 8.09 -5.94 -6.49
C LEU A 158 8.95 -5.67 -5.25
N PRO A 159 9.75 -4.59 -5.14
CA PRO A 159 10.54 -4.33 -3.93
C PRO A 159 9.66 -4.23 -2.68
N ILE A 160 8.46 -3.67 -2.83
CA ILE A 160 7.50 -3.51 -1.74
C ILE A 160 6.93 -4.89 -1.33
N GLY A 161 6.49 -5.69 -2.31
CA GLY A 161 6.00 -7.05 -2.07
C GLY A 161 7.09 -8.01 -1.56
N LEU A 162 8.32 -7.90 -2.06
CA LEU A 162 9.47 -8.69 -1.60
C LEU A 162 9.76 -8.41 -0.12
N SER A 163 9.77 -7.14 0.28
CA SER A 163 10.06 -6.77 1.67
C SER A 163 9.07 -7.38 2.67
N ALA A 164 7.82 -7.54 2.25
CA ALA A 164 6.81 -8.25 3.00
C ALA A 164 7.12 -9.76 3.01
N LEU A 165 7.27 -10.39 1.85
CA LEU A 165 7.57 -11.82 1.77
C LEU A 165 8.81 -12.23 2.57
N THR A 166 9.90 -11.45 2.50
CA THR A 166 11.13 -11.71 3.24
C THR A 166 10.93 -11.59 4.75
N THR A 167 10.19 -10.58 5.20
CA THR A 167 9.83 -10.40 6.62
C THR A 167 9.03 -11.60 7.13
N ASP A 168 8.11 -12.11 6.33
CA ASP A 168 7.22 -13.21 6.71
C ASP A 168 7.91 -14.57 6.75
N VAL A 169 8.83 -14.83 5.81
CA VAL A 169 9.68 -16.03 5.83
C VAL A 169 10.56 -16.03 7.08
N ALA A 170 11.16 -14.89 7.42
CA ALA A 170 11.99 -14.77 8.61
C ALA A 170 11.17 -14.93 9.90
N LEU A 171 9.96 -14.37 9.96
CA LEU A 171 9.05 -14.57 11.11
C LEU A 171 8.64 -16.03 11.26
N ASN A 172 8.37 -16.73 10.15
CA ASN A 172 8.07 -18.16 10.19
C ASN A 172 9.26 -18.99 10.71
N TRP A 173 10.51 -18.60 10.37
CA TRP A 173 11.71 -19.22 10.95
C TRP A 173 11.82 -18.96 12.46
N ILE A 174 11.44 -17.77 12.93
CA ILE A 174 11.46 -17.42 14.36
C ILE A 174 10.39 -18.20 15.14
N GLU A 175 9.17 -18.32 14.61
CA GLU A 175 8.07 -19.01 15.27
C GLU A 175 8.29 -20.53 15.31
N ASN A 176 8.57 -21.13 14.15
CA ASN A 176 8.48 -22.59 13.95
C ASN A 176 9.84 -23.27 13.79
N GLY A 177 10.94 -22.52 13.73
CA GLY A 177 12.29 -23.05 13.54
C GLY A 177 12.97 -23.54 14.82
N THR A 178 14.03 -24.33 14.64
CA THR A 178 15.00 -24.67 15.69
C THR A 178 15.81 -23.43 16.11
N VAL A 179 16.56 -23.51 17.20
CA VAL A 179 17.36 -22.38 17.74
C VAL A 179 18.22 -21.70 16.66
N GLU A 180 18.89 -22.48 15.81
CA GLU A 180 19.71 -21.98 14.71
C GLU A 180 18.90 -21.22 13.64
N PHE A 181 17.71 -21.72 13.27
CA PHE A 181 16.82 -21.03 12.33
C PHE A 181 16.21 -19.76 12.95
N ARG A 182 15.98 -19.72 14.26
CA ARG A 182 15.50 -18.52 14.96
C ARG A 182 16.54 -17.41 14.92
N GLU A 183 17.80 -17.72 15.23
CA GLU A 183 18.91 -16.76 15.18
C GLU A 183 19.12 -16.23 13.75
N LYS A 184 19.11 -17.13 12.76
CA LYS A 184 19.15 -16.74 11.35
C LYS A 184 17.98 -15.85 10.94
N GLY A 185 16.78 -16.12 11.43
CA GLY A 185 15.60 -15.29 11.22
C GLY A 185 15.74 -13.89 11.81
N ILE A 186 16.28 -13.78 13.04
CA ILE A 186 16.55 -12.49 13.68
C ILE A 186 17.56 -11.69 12.87
N HIS A 187 18.71 -12.28 12.52
CA HIS A 187 19.72 -11.60 11.70
C HIS A 187 19.20 -11.20 10.32
N TRP A 188 18.29 -11.98 9.74
CA TRP A 188 17.65 -11.60 8.49
C TRP A 188 16.77 -10.36 8.65
N LEU A 189 15.98 -10.29 9.73
CA LEU A 189 15.12 -9.15 10.03
C LEU A 189 15.94 -7.88 10.36
N GLU A 190 17.07 -8.01 11.04
CA GLU A 190 17.97 -6.88 11.33
C GLU A 190 18.51 -6.23 10.06
N ASN A 191 18.86 -7.03 9.05
CA ASN A 191 19.52 -6.54 7.83
C ASN A 191 18.54 -6.21 6.69
N TYR A 192 17.44 -6.96 6.58
CA TYR A 192 16.53 -6.91 5.42
C TYR A 192 15.05 -6.76 5.79
N GLY A 193 14.73 -6.74 7.08
CA GLY A 193 13.35 -6.59 7.56
C GLY A 193 12.81 -5.20 7.28
N SER A 194 11.58 -5.12 6.77
CA SER A 194 10.92 -3.82 6.60
C SER A 194 10.34 -3.37 7.92
N THR A 195 10.87 -2.29 8.48
CA THR A 195 10.35 -1.68 9.71
C THR A 195 8.86 -1.40 9.59
N SER A 196 8.41 -0.85 8.45
CA SER A 196 7.00 -0.57 8.19
C SER A 196 6.12 -1.82 8.29
N VAL A 197 6.58 -2.95 7.74
CA VAL A 197 5.87 -4.23 7.79
C VAL A 197 5.80 -4.75 9.22
N LEU A 198 6.93 -4.75 9.92
CA LEU A 198 7.00 -5.21 11.32
C LEU A 198 6.08 -4.39 12.23
N THR A 199 5.99 -3.07 12.06
CA THR A 199 5.03 -2.25 12.80
C THR A 199 3.58 -2.60 12.52
N HIS A 200 3.24 -2.81 11.24
CA HIS A 200 1.87 -3.19 10.89
C HIS A 200 1.51 -4.53 11.50
N LEU A 201 2.41 -5.50 11.44
CA LEU A 201 2.23 -6.81 12.07
C LEU A 201 2.09 -6.66 13.60
N ALA A 202 2.97 -5.92 14.27
CA ALA A 202 2.88 -5.67 15.72
C ALA A 202 1.59 -4.94 16.13
N ALA A 203 1.03 -4.11 15.25
CA ALA A 203 -0.26 -3.45 15.42
C ALA A 203 -1.47 -4.36 15.13
N GLY A 204 -1.24 -5.62 14.75
CA GLY A 204 -2.28 -6.54 14.28
C GLY A 204 -2.92 -6.11 12.95
N ARG A 205 -2.28 -5.21 12.20
CA ARG A 205 -2.77 -4.72 10.90
C ARG A 205 -2.29 -5.62 9.78
N ARG A 206 -3.15 -5.77 8.77
CA ARG A 206 -2.85 -6.53 7.56
C ARG A 206 -2.24 -5.61 6.52
N ILE A 207 -1.32 -6.14 5.73
CA ILE A 207 -0.74 -5.42 4.59
C ILE A 207 -1.30 -6.07 3.33
N GLY A 208 -1.73 -5.27 2.35
CA GLY A 208 -2.52 -5.75 1.21
C GLY A 208 -1.88 -6.91 0.45
N TYR A 209 -0.56 -7.00 0.47
CA TYR A 209 0.22 -8.04 -0.23
C TYR A 209 0.06 -9.45 0.37
N TYR A 210 -0.42 -9.58 1.61
CA TYR A 210 -0.60 -10.86 2.32
C TYR A 210 -2.00 -11.47 2.22
N SER A 211 -2.96 -10.78 1.58
CA SER A 211 -4.36 -11.25 1.59
C SER A 211 -4.58 -12.59 0.86
N TRP A 212 -3.55 -13.14 0.22
CA TRP A 212 -3.60 -14.35 -0.61
C TRP A 212 -3.02 -15.61 0.04
N LYS A 213 -2.45 -15.52 1.25
CA LYS A 213 -1.69 -16.62 1.85
C LYS A 213 -2.56 -17.77 2.41
N SER A 214 -3.89 -17.72 2.32
CA SER A 214 -4.75 -18.80 2.85
C SER A 214 -5.65 -19.41 1.77
N PRO A 215 -5.41 -20.67 1.36
CA PRO A 215 -6.32 -21.46 0.53
C PRO A 215 -7.66 -21.75 1.22
N ASN A 216 -7.73 -21.66 2.56
CA ASN A 216 -8.83 -22.19 3.37
C ASN A 216 -9.55 -21.14 4.24
N GLY A 217 -9.43 -19.85 3.96
CA GLY A 217 -10.28 -18.88 4.65
C GLY A 217 -9.99 -17.42 4.40
N LEU A 218 -10.81 -16.82 3.53
CA LEU A 218 -11.08 -15.37 3.51
C LEU A 218 -11.53 -14.83 4.89
N PHE A 219 -11.99 -15.71 5.80
CA PHE A 219 -12.55 -15.35 7.11
C PHE A 219 -11.82 -15.94 8.33
N ASN A 220 -11.07 -17.05 8.23
CA ASN A 220 -10.49 -17.72 9.41
C ASN A 220 -9.23 -17.04 9.98
N ASP A 221 -8.48 -16.28 9.18
CA ASP A 221 -7.30 -15.54 9.65
C ASP A 221 -7.64 -14.20 10.34
N TRP A 222 -8.93 -13.90 10.60
CA TRP A 222 -9.33 -12.69 11.35
C TRP A 222 -8.79 -12.69 12.79
N ASN A 223 -8.49 -13.88 13.34
CA ASN A 223 -8.04 -14.05 14.72
C ASN A 223 -6.56 -14.42 14.87
N ARG A 224 -5.75 -14.46 13.79
CA ARG A 224 -4.34 -14.81 13.91
C ARG A 224 -3.57 -13.62 14.53
N ARG A 225 -3.28 -13.72 15.83
CA ARG A 225 -2.42 -12.77 16.53
C ARG A 225 -1.04 -12.78 15.87
N SER A 226 -0.46 -11.61 15.61
CA SER A 226 0.91 -11.50 15.12
C SER A 226 1.87 -12.11 16.14
N SER A 227 2.84 -12.88 15.66
CA SER A 227 4.00 -13.30 16.47
C SER A 227 4.93 -12.14 16.82
N VAL A 228 4.84 -11.05 16.07
CA VAL A 228 5.62 -9.84 16.32
C VAL A 228 5.07 -9.15 17.56
N THR A 229 5.87 -9.11 18.61
CA THR A 229 5.57 -8.36 19.83
C THR A 229 6.26 -6.98 19.81
N PRO A 230 5.75 -5.98 20.54
CA PRO A 230 6.42 -4.69 20.69
C PRO A 230 7.86 -4.81 21.20
N GLU A 231 8.15 -5.80 22.04
CA GLU A 231 9.50 -6.08 22.55
C GLU A 231 10.44 -6.56 21.45
N LEU A 232 9.98 -7.46 20.57
CA LEU A 232 10.76 -7.89 19.40
C LEU A 232 11.05 -6.70 18.48
N LEU A 233 10.05 -5.85 18.25
CA LEU A 233 10.21 -4.64 17.44
C LEU A 233 11.24 -3.69 18.05
N TYR A 234 11.20 -3.48 19.36
CA TYR A 234 12.18 -2.66 20.07
C TYR A 234 13.59 -3.24 19.97
N ARG A 235 13.74 -4.55 20.14
CA ARG A 235 15.06 -5.22 20.00
C ARG A 235 15.65 -5.07 18.60
N LEU A 236 14.82 -5.19 17.56
CA LEU A 236 15.27 -5.10 16.17
C LEU A 236 15.57 -3.66 15.71
N THR A 237 14.88 -2.67 16.27
CA THR A 237 14.90 -1.29 15.73
C THR A 237 15.44 -0.24 16.70
N GLY A 238 15.56 -0.57 17.99
CA GLY A 238 15.87 0.37 19.07
C GLY A 238 14.79 1.42 19.33
N ARG A 239 13.61 1.33 18.69
CA ARG A 239 12.53 2.32 18.78
C ARG A 239 11.28 1.72 19.37
N SER A 240 10.58 2.50 20.19
CA SER A 240 9.34 2.04 20.82
C SER A 240 8.20 1.92 19.80
N PHE A 241 7.28 0.98 20.03
CA PHE A 241 6.13 0.77 19.15
C PHE A 241 5.31 2.06 18.88
N PRO A 242 5.01 2.92 19.88
CA PRO A 242 4.28 4.17 19.62
C PRO A 242 5.01 5.16 18.70
N GLN A 243 6.34 5.17 18.71
CA GLN A 243 7.14 6.02 17.82
C GLN A 243 7.13 5.51 16.37
N LEU A 244 6.94 4.21 16.17
CA LEU A 244 6.95 3.58 14.86
C LEU A 244 5.53 3.44 14.27
N ASP A 245 4.50 3.21 15.09
CA ASP A 245 3.10 3.03 14.65
C ASP A 245 2.49 4.33 14.08
N GLN A 246 3.11 5.48 14.36
CA GLN A 246 2.75 6.78 13.77
C GLN A 246 3.78 7.17 12.70
N PRO A 247 3.61 6.75 11.43
CA PRO A 247 4.47 7.26 10.37
C PRO A 247 4.34 8.79 10.28
N THR A 248 5.45 9.50 10.51
CA THR A 248 5.52 10.98 10.54
C THR A 248 5.00 11.66 9.27
N TRP A 249 4.93 10.93 8.16
CA TRP A 249 4.47 11.41 6.85
C TRP A 249 2.98 11.16 6.57
N ARG A 250 2.26 10.45 7.45
CA ARG A 250 0.80 10.29 7.36
C ARG A 250 0.12 11.03 8.49
N THR A 251 -0.73 11.98 8.14
CA THR A 251 -1.58 12.68 9.09
C THR A 251 -2.88 11.89 9.27
N GLY A 252 -3.04 11.25 10.43
CA GLY A 252 -4.35 10.72 10.82
C GLY A 252 -4.30 9.63 11.88
N ARG A 253 -4.70 9.98 13.11
CA ARG A 253 -5.52 9.04 13.89
C ARG A 253 -6.85 8.91 13.14
N PRO A 254 -7.48 7.72 13.07
CA PRO A 254 -8.79 7.57 12.48
C PRO A 254 -9.79 8.33 13.37
N LEU A 255 -9.97 9.63 13.13
CA LEU A 255 -10.98 10.42 13.84
C LEU A 255 -12.39 9.97 13.41
N TRP A 256 -12.49 9.29 12.27
CA TRP A 256 -13.73 8.82 11.69
C TRP A 256 -13.52 7.50 10.92
N ASN A 257 -13.92 6.36 11.49
CA ASN A 257 -14.06 5.08 10.79
C ASN A 257 -15.42 4.46 11.18
N PRO A 258 -16.43 4.44 10.29
CA PRO A 258 -17.78 3.98 10.63
C PRO A 258 -17.84 2.48 10.90
N PHE A 259 -16.80 1.72 10.54
CA PHE A 259 -16.73 0.27 10.71
C PHE A 259 -15.96 -0.15 11.97
N LYS A 260 -15.43 0.81 12.74
CA LYS A 260 -14.60 0.53 13.90
C LYS A 260 -15.06 1.34 15.10
N ILE A 261 -15.53 0.66 16.13
CA ILE A 261 -15.66 1.27 17.45
C ILE A 261 -14.22 1.53 17.93
N TYR A 262 -13.85 2.80 18.07
CA TYR A 262 -12.54 3.16 18.61
C TYR A 262 -12.50 2.77 20.08
N THR A 263 -12.07 1.55 20.37
CA THR A 263 -11.45 1.24 21.64
C THR A 263 -10.02 1.75 21.52
N PRO A 264 -9.62 2.82 22.25
CA PRO A 264 -8.21 3.14 22.36
C PRO A 264 -7.53 1.86 22.81
N ALA A 265 -6.58 1.35 22.01
CA ALA A 265 -5.75 0.25 22.48
C ALA A 265 -5.20 0.74 23.84
N PRO A 266 -5.45 0.02 24.95
CA PRO A 266 -4.78 0.36 26.18
C PRO A 266 -3.31 0.38 25.81
N ARG A 267 -2.63 1.48 26.12
CA ARG A 267 -1.18 1.56 26.00
C ARG A 267 -0.66 0.36 26.80
N ARG A 268 -0.34 -0.76 26.13
CA ARG A 268 0.32 -1.89 26.77
C ARG A 268 1.67 -1.33 27.21
N GLY A 269 1.75 -0.99 28.50
CA GLY A 269 2.83 -0.21 29.10
C GLY A 269 2.41 1.03 29.91
N THR A 270 1.12 1.41 30.03
CA THR A 270 0.73 2.50 30.96
C THR A 270 -0.54 2.27 31.78
N GLU A 271 -1.19 1.11 31.69
CA GLU A 271 -2.17 0.71 32.71
C GLU A 271 -1.39 0.03 33.84
N GLY A 272 -1.26 0.72 34.98
CA GLY A 272 -0.53 0.26 36.17
C GLY A 272 0.83 0.91 36.40
N LEU A 273 1.50 1.43 35.36
CA LEU A 273 2.77 2.17 35.53
C LEU A 273 2.52 3.62 35.96
N SER A 274 1.98 3.76 37.17
CA SER A 274 2.25 4.94 37.99
C SER A 274 3.72 4.90 38.38
N LEU A 275 4.40 6.05 38.38
CA LEU A 275 5.74 6.19 38.99
C LEU A 275 5.76 5.70 40.46
N SER A 276 4.59 5.58 41.10
CA SER A 276 4.45 5.01 42.45
C SER A 276 4.57 3.48 42.53
N GLU A 277 4.45 2.74 41.42
CA GLU A 277 4.60 1.27 41.36
C GLU A 277 5.94 0.83 40.75
N SER A 278 6.80 1.79 40.38
CA SER A 278 8.15 1.49 39.91
C SER A 278 9.02 1.07 41.09
N VAL A 279 9.16 -0.24 41.31
CA VAL A 279 10.20 -0.78 42.17
C VAL A 279 11.53 -0.66 41.41
N ILE A 280 12.39 0.24 41.87
CA ILE A 280 13.79 0.27 41.44
C ILE A 280 14.50 -0.77 42.30
N ASP A 281 14.66 -1.98 41.76
CA ASP A 281 15.52 -2.99 42.36
C ASP A 281 16.97 -2.57 42.10
N GLY A 282 17.56 -1.89 43.08
CA GLY A 282 18.99 -1.61 43.13
C GLY A 282 19.70 -2.71 43.90
N TRP A 283 20.77 -3.26 43.32
CA TRP A 283 21.62 -4.22 44.01
C TRP A 283 22.94 -3.55 44.39
N ALA A 284 23.27 -3.56 45.67
CA ALA A 284 24.49 -2.96 46.20
C ALA A 284 25.38 -4.04 46.81
N ASP A 285 26.58 -4.21 46.25
CA ASP A 285 27.62 -5.05 46.81
C ASP A 285 28.53 -4.22 47.71
N GLY A 286 28.47 -4.48 49.01
CA GLY A 286 29.25 -3.76 50.02
C GLY A 286 30.76 -3.99 49.90
N ASP A 287 31.17 -5.15 49.39
CA ASP A 287 32.60 -5.49 49.24
C ASP A 287 33.18 -4.99 47.91
N GLY A 288 32.32 -4.80 46.91
CA GLY A 288 32.71 -4.31 45.58
C GLY A 288 32.66 -2.79 45.40
N MET A 289 31.97 -2.04 46.27
CA MET A 289 31.66 -0.60 46.10
C MET A 289 31.07 -0.26 44.71
N VAL A 290 30.21 -1.14 44.16
CA VAL A 290 29.48 -0.85 42.92
C VAL A 290 27.99 -1.12 43.12
N GLY A 291 27.15 -0.23 42.59
CA GLY A 291 25.70 -0.38 42.54
C GLY A 291 25.17 -0.06 41.14
N TYR A 292 24.13 -0.78 40.72
CA TYR A 292 23.35 -0.52 39.50
C TYR A 292 21.86 -0.59 39.85
#